data_AF-A0A2V7Z413-F1
#
_entry.id   AF-A0A2V7Z413-F1
#
_cell.length_a   1.000
_cell.length_b   1.000
_cell.length_c   1.000
_cell.angle_alpha   90.00
_cell.angle_beta   90.00
_cell.angle_gamma   90.00
#
_symmetry.space_group_name_H-M   'P 1'
#
loop_
_entity.id
_entity.type
_entity.pdbx_description
1 polymer ?
#
loop_
_entity_poly.entity_id
_entity_poly.type
_entity_poly.pdbx_seq_one_letter_code
_entity_poly.pdbx_strand_id
1 'polypeptide(L)' 'MIRARLIPKVAFAIALTGAIGAGSISFAAPKCKPNPNAICPEIYSPVICSNGQVYSNQCFADAACATGCVPYNQV' A
#
# COMPACT_ATOMS: atom_id res chain seq x y z
N MET A 1 -21.72 -48.68 -6.75
CA MET A 1 -20.65 -47.92 -7.42
C MET A 1 -20.66 -46.50 -6.85
N ILE A 2 -19.91 -46.24 -5.77
CA ILE A 2 -19.86 -44.94 -5.10
C ILE A 2 -18.51 -44.30 -5.45
N ARG A 3 -18.53 -43.20 -6.21
CA ARG A 3 -17.34 -42.44 -6.59
C ARG A 3 -16.81 -41.67 -5.37
N ALA A 4 -15.75 -42.17 -4.75
CA ALA A 4 -15.03 -41.45 -3.70
C ALA A 4 -14.35 -40.20 -4.29
N ARG A 5 -14.78 -39.01 -3.86
CA ARG A 5 -14.07 -37.76 -4.18
C ARG A 5 -12.83 -37.65 -3.29
N LEU A 6 -11.67 -37.64 -3.92
CA LEU A 6 -10.35 -37.41 -3.33
C LEU A 6 -10.27 -35.93 -2.86
N ILE A 7 -10.48 -35.65 -1.58
CA ILE A 7 -10.25 -34.31 -1.00
C ILE A 7 -8.74 -34.19 -0.70
N PRO A 8 -8.05 -33.15 -1.19
CA PRO A 8 -6.60 -33.05 -1.06
C PRO A 8 -6.21 -32.83 0.40
N LYS A 9 -5.14 -33.52 0.80
CA LYS A 9 -4.48 -33.49 2.11
C LYS A 9 -3.85 -32.13 2.42
N VAL A 10 -4.66 -31.09 2.63
CA VAL A 10 -4.23 -29.82 3.23
C VAL A 10 -5.23 -29.48 4.33
N ALA A 11 -5.34 -30.32 5.36
CA ALA A 11 -4.52 -30.24 6.58
C ALA A 11 -4.41 -28.79 7.09
N PHE A 12 -5.30 -28.35 7.98
CA PHE A 12 -5.06 -28.46 9.43
C PHE A 12 -3.69 -27.89 9.87
N ALA A 13 -3.53 -26.56 9.83
CA ALA A 13 -2.57 -25.77 10.62
C ALA A 13 -2.92 -24.29 10.34
N ILE A 14 -3.23 -23.35 11.23
CA ILE A 14 -2.99 -23.17 12.66
C ILE A 14 -4.16 -22.30 13.17
N ALA A 15 -4.98 -22.85 14.05
CA ALA A 15 -5.99 -22.10 14.80
C ALA A 15 -5.73 -22.34 16.30
N LEU A 16 -4.56 -21.91 16.80
CA LEU A 16 -4.17 -22.06 18.21
C LEU A 16 -3.30 -20.92 18.77
N THR A 17 -3.25 -19.75 18.14
CA THR A 17 -2.88 -18.50 18.85
C THR A 17 -4.17 -17.79 19.26
N GLY A 18 -4.39 -17.78 20.57
CA GLY A 18 -5.66 -17.45 21.22
C GLY A 18 -6.10 -15.99 21.16
N ALA A 19 -7.28 -15.80 21.74
CA ALA A 19 -8.02 -14.56 21.92
C ALA A 19 -7.16 -13.29 22.14
N ILE A 20 -7.04 -12.48 21.10
CA ILE A 20 -7.10 -11.02 21.21
C ILE A 20 -8.21 -10.60 20.24
N GLY A 21 -9.12 -9.75 20.72
CA GLY A 21 -10.46 -9.56 20.19
C GLY A 21 -10.54 -9.39 18.67
N ALA A 22 -11.72 -9.75 18.13
CA ALA A 22 -12.09 -9.60 16.73
C ALA A 22 -12.12 -8.13 16.27
N GLY A 23 -10.97 -7.46 16.25
CA GLY A 23 -10.70 -6.39 15.32
C GLY A 23 -10.03 -7.04 14.14
N SER A 24 -10.75 -7.21 13.03
CA SER A 24 -10.10 -7.49 11.76
C SER A 24 -9.02 -6.42 11.56
N ILE A 25 -7.76 -6.82 11.51
CA ILE A 25 -6.68 -5.97 10.98
C ILE A 25 -7.01 -5.73 9.51
N SER A 26 -7.85 -4.73 9.29
CA SER A 26 -8.19 -4.23 7.98
C SER A 26 -6.96 -3.49 7.51
N PHE A 27 -6.11 -4.20 6.73
CA PHE A 27 -5.16 -3.55 5.83
C PHE A 27 -5.99 -2.86 4.75
N ALA A 28 -6.63 -1.75 5.11
CA ALA A 28 -7.22 -0.85 4.15
C ALA A 28 -6.06 -0.28 3.34
N ALA A 29 -5.82 -0.85 2.15
CA ALA A 29 -4.90 -0.27 1.20
C ALA A 29 -5.30 1.21 0.99
N PRO A 30 -4.34 2.15 0.97
CA PRO A 30 -4.65 3.57 0.79
C PRO A 30 -5.39 3.75 -0.55
N LYS A 31 -6.60 4.30 -0.49
CA LYS A 31 -7.45 4.56 -1.67
C LYS A 31 -7.01 5.81 -2.43
N CYS A 32 -5.73 5.95 -2.73
CA CYS A 32 -5.31 6.98 -3.67
C CYS A 32 -5.32 6.39 -5.09
N LYS A 33 -5.68 7.21 -6.07
CA LYS A 33 -5.65 6.86 -7.50
C LYS A 33 -4.73 7.86 -8.20
N PRO A 34 -3.67 7.41 -8.89
CA PRO A 34 -2.79 8.31 -9.61
C PRO A 34 -3.57 9.18 -10.61
N ASN A 35 -3.24 10.47 -10.65
CA ASN A 35 -3.82 11.44 -11.57
C ASN A 35 -2.70 12.06 -12.44
N PRO A 36 -2.50 11.56 -13.67
CA PRO A 36 -1.50 12.13 -14.59
C PRO A 36 -1.87 13.55 -15.08
N ASN A 37 -3.13 13.98 -14.91
CA ASN A 37 -3.63 15.29 -15.31
C ASN A 37 -3.80 16.23 -14.09
N ALA A 38 -3.06 15.99 -13.00
CA ALA A 38 -3.11 16.85 -11.84
C ALA A 38 -2.64 18.27 -12.21
N ILE A 39 -3.43 19.28 -11.82
CA ILE A 39 -3.05 20.68 -11.97
C ILE A 39 -2.16 21.03 -10.78
N CYS A 40 -0.85 21.08 -11.04
CA CYS A 40 0.16 21.43 -10.04
C CYS A 40 0.88 22.73 -10.45
N PRO A 41 1.26 23.57 -9.48
CA PRO A 41 2.11 24.71 -9.77
C PRO A 41 3.48 24.25 -10.27
N GLU A 42 4.07 24.99 -11.21
CA GLU A 42 5.41 24.72 -11.75
C GLU A 42 6.54 25.22 -10.82
N ILE A 43 6.30 25.22 -9.51
CA ILE A 43 7.30 25.58 -8.50
C ILE A 43 8.22 24.39 -8.29
N TYR A 44 9.53 24.63 -8.36
CA TYR A 44 10.53 23.62 -8.04
C TYR A 44 10.85 23.64 -6.55
N SER A 45 10.35 22.63 -5.83
CA SER A 45 10.58 22.41 -4.40
C SER A 45 10.64 20.91 -4.15
N PRO A 46 11.77 20.25 -4.47
CA PRO A 46 11.82 18.81 -4.63
C PRO A 46 11.59 18.05 -3.32
N VAL A 47 10.86 16.94 -3.43
CA VAL A 47 10.60 16.01 -2.32
C VAL A 47 11.04 14.60 -2.69
N ILE A 48 11.58 13.85 -1.72
CA ILE A 48 11.86 12.42 -1.82
C ILE A 48 10.87 11.65 -0.97
N CYS A 49 10.28 10.60 -1.54
CA CYS A 49 9.24 9.80 -0.89
C CYS A 49 9.75 8.40 -0.51
N SER A 50 8.96 7.65 0.26
CA SER A 50 9.32 6.29 0.74
C SER A 50 9.62 5.27 -0.37
N ASN A 51 9.20 5.55 -1.60
CA ASN A 51 9.51 4.75 -2.79
C ASN A 51 10.88 5.08 -3.40
N GLY A 52 11.66 6.00 -2.81
CA GLY A 52 12.95 6.46 -3.30
C GLY A 52 12.87 7.39 -4.52
N GLN A 53 11.67 7.79 -4.96
CA GLN A 53 11.49 8.69 -6.09
C GLN A 53 11.51 10.14 -5.63
N VAL A 54 12.15 10.99 -6.43
CA VAL A 54 12.15 12.45 -6.25
C VAL A 54 11.12 13.06 -7.17
N TYR A 55 10.22 13.88 -6.62
CA TYR A 55 9.22 14.64 -7.36
C TYR A 55 9.57 16.12 -7.34
N SER A 56 9.23 16.85 -8.42
CA SER A 56 9.52 18.28 -8.56
C SER A 56 8.93 19.14 -7.45
N ASN A 57 7.78 18.72 -6.91
CA ASN A 57 7.16 19.26 -5.70
C ASN A 57 6.17 18.27 -5.08
N GLN A 58 5.64 18.62 -3.90
CA GLN A 58 4.67 17.80 -3.16
C GLN A 58 3.40 17.49 -3.97
N CYS A 59 2.90 18.45 -4.77
CA CYS A 59 1.70 18.23 -5.56
C CYS A 59 1.87 17.10 -6.58
N PHE A 60 3.02 17.04 -7.27
CA PHE A 60 3.31 15.95 -8.20
C PHE A 60 3.50 14.60 -7.48
N ALA A 61 4.04 14.61 -6.25
CA ALA A 61 4.16 13.40 -5.43
C ALA A 61 2.77 12.85 -5.04
N ASP A 62 1.87 13.72 -4.59
CA ASP A 62 0.50 13.37 -4.21
C ASP A 62 -0.30 12.85 -5.43
N ALA A 63 -0.14 13.50 -6.59
CA ALA A 63 -0.73 13.08 -7.85
C ALA A 63 -0.26 11.68 -8.29
N ALA A 64 0.97 11.32 -7.93
CA ALA A 64 1.55 10.01 -8.18
C ALA A 64 1.29 9.00 -7.05
N CYS A 65 0.46 9.33 -6.07
CA CYS A 65 0.18 8.44 -4.94
C CYS A 65 1.41 8.11 -4.07
N ALA A 66 2.45 8.95 -4.12
CA ALA A 66 3.63 8.75 -3.31
C ALA A 66 3.34 9.10 -1.84
N THR A 67 4.01 8.41 -0.92
CA THR A 67 3.81 8.59 0.53
C THR A 67 5.15 8.72 1.23
N GLY A 68 5.13 9.29 2.44
CA GLY A 68 6.34 9.53 3.23
C GLY A 68 7.31 10.51 2.55
N CYS A 69 6.76 11.53 1.90
CA CYS A 69 7.54 12.54 1.20
C CYS A 69 8.13 13.56 2.18
N VAL A 70 9.43 13.82 2.06
CA VAL A 70 10.17 14.85 2.79
C VAL A 70 10.98 15.71 1.81
N PRO A 71 11.34 16.95 2.17
CA PRO A 71 12.22 17.78 1.35
C PRO A 71 13.53 17.05 0.98
N TYR A 72 13.91 17.09 -0.29
CA TYR A 72 15.08 16.35 -0.80
C TYR A 72 16.42 16.80 -0.18
N ASN A 73 16.49 18.02 0.37
CA ASN A 73 17.67 18.52 1.07
C ASN A 73 17.82 18.00 2.52
N GLN A 74 16.95 17.08 2.95
CA GLN A 74 17.01 16.48 4.28
C GLN A 74 17.50 15.02 4.28
N VAL A 75 17.90 14.49 3.11
CA VAL A 75 18.57 13.18 2.99
C VAL A 75 20.08 13.30 2.99
#